data_AF-A0A4P7KVD2-F1
#
_entry.id   AF-A0A4P7KVD2-F1
#
_cell.length_a   1.000
_cell.length_b   1.000
_cell.length_c   1.000
_cell.angle_alpha   90.00
_cell.angle_beta   90.00
_cell.angle_gamma   90.00
#
_symmetry.space_group_name_H-M   'P 1'
#
loop_
_entity.id
_entity.type
_entity.pdbx_description
1 polymer ?
#
loop_
_entity_poly.entity_id
_entity_poly.type
_entity_poly.pdbx_seq_one_letter_code
_entity_poly.pdbx_strand_id
1 'polypeptide(L)'
;MILRMGLKWQQISLSAEDAQFLETRKFQLEEICRIFRVPLHMVQNTDRATFNNIENLGIGFINYSLVPYLTRIEQRINIGLIAEKKQKNFYAKFNTGALLRGDMKSRFAAYATGINWEFIPK
;
A
#
# COMPACT_ATOMS: atom_id res chain seq x y z
N MET A 1 0.03 48.44 5.74
CA MET A 1 1.42 48.65 6.21
C MET A 1 2.00 49.84 5.47
N ILE A 2 2.44 50.88 6.18
CA ILE A 2 3.14 52.04 5.60
C ILE A 2 4.63 51.80 5.84
N LEU A 3 5.38 51.51 4.78
CA LEU A 3 6.84 51.38 4.83
C LEU A 3 7.48 52.75 4.57
N ARG A 4 8.14 53.33 5.57
CA ARG A 4 9.01 54.51 5.42
C ARG A 4 10.47 54.05 5.31
N MET A 5 11.25 54.78 4.48
CA MET A 5 12.69 54.59 4.17
C MET A 5 13.07 53.39 3.29
N GLY A 6 12.66 53.43 2.02
CA GLY A 6 13.41 52.78 0.91
C GLY A 6 13.41 51.25 0.86
N LEU A 7 12.82 50.57 1.84
CA LEU A 7 12.73 49.11 1.87
C LEU A 7 11.63 48.63 0.92
N LYS A 8 12.05 48.13 -0.24
CA LYS A 8 11.17 47.40 -1.17
C LYS A 8 10.84 46.04 -0.56
N TRP A 9 9.56 45.80 -0.30
CA TRP A 9 9.06 44.46 0.02
C TRP A 9 9.20 43.58 -1.22
N GLN A 10 10.21 42.71 -1.25
CA GLN A 10 10.25 41.61 -2.20
C GLN A 10 9.33 40.51 -1.67
N GLN A 11 8.12 40.47 -2.21
CA GLN A 11 7.27 39.30 -2.06
C GLN A 11 8.00 38.15 -2.75
N ILE A 12 8.49 37.19 -1.97
CA ILE A 12 8.96 35.90 -2.49
C ILE A 12 7.70 35.17 -2.96
N SER A 13 7.17 35.57 -4.11
CA SER A 13 6.14 34.81 -4.81
C SER A 13 6.84 33.60 -5.40
N LEU A 14 6.39 32.40 -5.02
CA LEU A 14 6.79 31.18 -5.71
C LEU A 14 6.59 31.43 -7.23
N SER A 15 7.65 31.35 -8.03
CA SER A 15 7.52 31.53 -9.47
C SER A 15 6.59 30.43 -10.00
N ALA A 16 5.78 30.74 -11.01
CA ALA A 16 4.96 29.72 -11.68
C ALA A 16 5.82 28.55 -12.20
N GLU A 17 7.07 28.83 -12.55
CA GLU A 17 8.08 27.84 -12.94
C GLU A 17 8.48 26.91 -11.79
N ASP A 18 8.68 27.44 -10.58
CA ASP A 18 9.02 26.64 -9.40
C ASP A 18 7.85 25.72 -8.98
N ALA A 19 6.62 26.23 -9.11
CA ALA A 19 5.41 25.44 -8.86
C ALA A 19 5.29 24.28 -9.86
N GLN A 20 5.52 24.54 -11.15
CA GLN A 20 5.48 23.52 -12.20
C GLN A 20 6.62 22.49 -12.06
N PHE A 21 7.80 22.92 -11.60
CA PHE A 21 8.90 22.01 -11.30
C PHE A 21 8.57 21.07 -10.13
N LEU A 22 7.94 21.59 -9.07
CA LEU A 22 7.51 20.79 -7.93
C LEU A 22 6.43 19.78 -8.31
N GLU A 23 5.47 20.15 -9.17
CA GLU A 23 4.49 19.20 -9.72
C GLU A 23 5.15 18.09 -10.54
N THR A 24 6.14 18.42 -11.37
CA THR A 24 6.88 17.42 -12.15
C THR A 24 7.59 16.41 -11.26
N ARG A 25 8.17 16.86 -10.14
CA ARG A 25 8.80 15.98 -9.14
C ARG A 25 7.79 15.07 -8.43
N LYS A 26 6.62 15.60 -8.10
CA LYS A 26 5.52 14.79 -7.55
C LYS A 26 5.06 13.72 -8.54
N PHE A 27 4.91 14.07 -9.81
CA PHE A 27 4.52 13.14 -10.86
C PHE A 27 5.53 11.99 -11.03
N GLN A 28 6.83 12.30 -11.04
CA GLN A 28 7.90 11.28 -11.10
C GLN A 28 7.82 10.30 -9.92
N LEU A 29 7.55 10.80 -8.70
CA LEU A 29 7.35 9.95 -7.53
C LEU A 29 6.17 9.00 -7.74
N GLU A 30 5.07 9.47 -8.34
CA GLU A 30 3.93 8.61 -8.66
C GLU A 30 4.27 7.54 -9.68
N GLU A 31 5.03 7.85 -10.72
CA GLU A 31 5.44 6.88 -11.74
C GLU A 31 6.28 5.75 -11.14
N ILE A 32 7.25 6.09 -10.28
CA ILE A 32 8.06 5.10 -9.56
C ILE A 32 7.16 4.20 -8.71
N CYS A 33 6.24 4.78 -7.95
CA CYS A 33 5.31 4.03 -7.11
C CYS A 33 4.42 3.07 -7.93
N ARG A 34 3.98 3.48 -9.13
CA ARG A 34 3.20 2.63 -10.05
C ARG A 34 4.00 1.43 -10.53
N ILE A 35 5.28 1.61 -10.88
CA ILE A 35 6.17 0.52 -11.32
C ILE A 35 6.31 -0.54 -10.22
N PHE A 36 6.49 -0.12 -8.97
CA PHE A 36 6.63 -1.02 -7.83
C PHE A 36 5.30 -1.49 -7.22
N ARG A 37 4.16 -1.03 -7.75
CA ARG A 37 2.82 -1.31 -7.21
C ARG A 37 2.69 -0.93 -5.73
N VAL A 38 3.37 0.14 -5.32
CA VAL A 38 3.32 0.68 -3.96
C VAL A 38 2.32 1.83 -3.92
N PRO A 39 1.35 1.85 -3.00
CA PRO A 39 0.43 2.97 -2.85
C PRO A 39 1.12 4.26 -2.41
N LEU A 40 0.68 5.39 -2.94
CA LEU A 40 1.22 6.73 -2.63
C LEU A 40 1.13 7.10 -1.14
N HIS A 41 0.08 6.66 -0.45
CA HIS A 41 -0.09 6.92 0.98
C HIS A 41 1.02 6.29 1.84
N MET A 42 1.69 5.23 1.36
CA MET A 42 2.83 4.62 2.06
C MET A 42 4.12 5.44 1.92
N VAL A 43 4.19 6.31 0.90
CA VAL A 43 5.32 7.23 0.65
C VAL A 43 5.01 8.63 1.17
N GLN A 44 4.04 8.74 2.09
CA GLN A 44 3.57 10.00 2.69
C GLN A 44 3.03 11.02 1.67
N ASN A 45 2.74 10.58 0.43
CA ASN A 45 2.05 11.41 -0.54
C ASN A 45 0.54 11.17 -0.41
N THR A 46 -0.08 11.94 0.48
CA THR A 46 -1.50 11.83 0.85
C THR A 46 -2.37 12.88 0.15
N ASP A 47 -1.86 13.53 -0.91
CA ASP A 47 -2.57 14.64 -1.61
C ASP A 47 -3.98 14.26 -2.09
N ARG A 48 -4.27 12.96 -2.29
CA ARG A 48 -5.57 12.44 -2.76
C ARG A 48 -6.19 11.35 -1.87
N ALA A 49 -5.58 11.03 -0.73
CA ALA A 49 -6.00 9.90 0.10
C ALA A 49 -6.78 10.35 1.34
N THR A 50 -8.07 10.02 1.38
CA THR A 50 -8.91 10.15 2.59
C THR A 50 -8.70 8.94 3.51
N PHE A 51 -8.81 9.11 4.84
CA PHE A 51 -8.59 8.05 5.84
C PHE A 51 -9.33 6.72 5.54
N ASN A 52 -10.61 6.77 5.12
CA ASN A 52 -11.38 5.57 4.74
C ASN A 52 -10.84 4.84 3.49
N ASN A 53 -10.16 5.55 2.59
CA ASN A 53 -9.54 4.94 1.42
C ASN A 53 -8.19 4.31 1.77
N ILE A 54 -7.49 4.79 2.80
CA ILE A 54 -6.16 4.30 3.17
C ILE A 54 -6.21 2.84 3.62
N GLU A 55 -7.21 2.44 4.42
CA GLU A 55 -7.36 1.05 4.85
C GLU A 55 -7.59 0.10 3.65
N ASN A 56 -8.52 0.47 2.76
CA ASN A 56 -8.81 -0.30 1.54
C ASN A 56 -7.59 -0.38 0.61
N LEU A 57 -6.84 0.71 0.46
CA LEU A 57 -5.61 0.74 -0.33
C LEU A 57 -4.50 -0.12 0.30
N GLY A 58 -4.44 -0.20 1.64
CA GLY A 58 -3.53 -1.08 2.36
C GLY A 58 -3.82 -2.57 2.10
N ILE A 59 -5.10 -2.95 2.10
CA ILE A 59 -5.53 -4.32 1.75
C ILE A 59 -5.19 -4.63 0.28
N GLY A 60 -5.49 -3.69 -0.62
CA GLY A 60 -5.14 -3.81 -2.04
C GLY A 60 -3.63 -4.02 -2.26
N PHE A 61 -2.79 -3.31 -1.51
CA PHE A 61 -1.34 -3.48 -1.59
C PHE A 61 -0.88 -4.90 -1.22
N ILE A 62 -1.40 -5.45 -0.14
CA ILE A 62 -1.06 -6.81 0.29
C ILE A 62 -1.43 -7.80 -0.82
N ASN A 63 -2.66 -7.70 -1.36
CA ASN A 63 -3.17 -8.66 -2.34
C ASN A 63 -2.51 -8.54 -3.72
N TYR A 64 -2.31 -7.33 -4.23
CA TYR A 64 -1.87 -7.10 -5.61
C TYR A 64 -0.36 -6.92 -5.77
N SER A 65 0.34 -6.50 -4.70
CA SER A 65 1.79 -6.33 -4.72
C SER A 65 2.47 -7.45 -3.94
N LEU A 66 2.17 -7.60 -2.65
CA LEU A 66 2.95 -8.43 -1.76
C LEU A 66 2.75 -9.94 -1.98
N VAL A 67 1.50 -10.40 -2.15
CA VAL A 67 1.18 -11.83 -2.36
C VAL A 67 1.95 -12.42 -3.55
N PRO A 68 1.99 -11.82 -4.75
CA PRO A 68 2.81 -12.31 -5.85
C PRO A 68 4.30 -12.51 -5.51
N TYR A 69 4.91 -11.59 -4.74
CA TYR A 69 6.30 -11.72 -4.32
C TYR A 69 6.49 -12.84 -3.30
N LEU A 70 5.60 -12.93 -2.30
CA LEU A 70 5.63 -13.99 -1.30
C LEU A 70 5.49 -15.37 -1.96
N THR A 71 4.54 -15.54 -2.88
CA THR A 71 4.36 -16.80 -3.62
C THR A 71 5.58 -17.17 -4.45
N ARG A 72 6.27 -16.21 -5.08
CA ARG A 72 7.54 -16.50 -5.78
C ARG A 72 8.62 -17.00 -4.84
N ILE A 73 8.73 -16.40 -3.65
CA ILE A 73 9.70 -16.82 -2.63
C ILE A 73 9.35 -18.21 -2.10
N GLU A 74 8.07 -18.48 -1.82
CA GLU A 74 7.57 -19.81 -1.42
C GLU A 74 7.91 -20.88 -2.45
N GLN A 75 7.65 -20.61 -3.73
CA GLN A 75 7.99 -21.52 -4.82
C GLN A 75 9.50 -21.78 -4.89
N ARG A 76 10.32 -20.73 -4.72
CA ARG A 76 11.77 -20.90 -4.72
C ARG A 76 12.27 -21.72 -3.53
N ILE A 77 11.68 -21.53 -2.35
CA ILE A 77 11.96 -22.34 -1.15
C ILE A 77 11.55 -23.79 -1.38
N ASN A 78 10.36 -24.03 -1.93
CA ASN A 78 9.88 -25.39 -2.21
C ASN A 78 10.81 -26.14 -3.16
N ILE A 79 11.31 -25.48 -4.20
CA ILE A 79 12.24 -26.09 -5.16
C ILE A 79 13.65 -26.26 -4.55
N GLY A 80 14.12 -25.29 -3.76
CA GLY A 80 15.51 -25.23 -3.30
C GLY A 80 15.80 -25.97 -1.99
N LEU A 81 14.82 -26.04 -1.08
CA LEU A 81 15.02 -26.55 0.29
C LEU A 81 14.22 -27.83 0.57
N ILE A 82 13.11 -28.06 -0.14
CA ILE A 82 12.29 -29.26 0.04
C ILE A 82 12.68 -30.29 -1.02
N ALA A 83 13.23 -31.42 -0.56
CA ALA A 83 13.52 -32.54 -1.43
C ALA A 83 12.25 -33.00 -2.17
N GLU A 84 12.38 -33.29 -3.47
CA GLU A 84 11.27 -33.61 -4.38
C GLU A 84 10.34 -34.72 -3.84
N LYS A 85 10.90 -35.73 -3.15
CA LYS A 85 10.15 -36.82 -2.51
C LYS A 85 9.23 -36.35 -1.38
N LYS A 86 9.54 -35.22 -0.72
CA LYS A 86 8.79 -34.63 0.39
C LYS A 86 7.87 -33.50 -0.04
N GLN A 87 7.95 -33.00 -1.27
CA GLN A 87 7.12 -31.89 -1.78
C GLN A 87 5.62 -32.24 -1.84
N LYS A 88 5.25 -33.52 -1.87
CA LYS A 88 3.83 -33.95 -1.74
C LYS A 88 3.26 -33.74 -0.35
N ASN A 89 4.11 -33.76 0.69
CA ASN A 89 3.67 -33.72 2.09
C ASN A 89 4.01 -32.39 2.77
N PHE A 90 5.03 -31.68 2.29
CA PHE A 90 5.53 -30.46 2.90
C PHE A 90 5.65 -29.35 1.86
N TYR A 91 5.15 -28.17 2.20
CA TYR A 91 5.30 -26.96 1.43
C TYR A 91 5.55 -25.78 2.37
N ALA A 92 6.38 -24.84 1.95
CA ALA A 92 6.55 -23.55 2.59
C ALA A 92 5.42 -22.62 2.14
N LYS A 93 4.80 -21.94 3.11
CA LYS A 93 3.80 -20.90 2.89
C LYS A 93 3.95 -19.80 3.93
N PHE A 94 3.96 -18.55 3.47
CA PHE A 94 3.92 -17.39 4.34
C PHE A 94 2.51 -17.20 4.89
N ASN A 95 2.44 -16.83 6.16
CA ASN A 95 1.18 -16.50 6.81
C ASN A 95 0.77 -15.06 6.48
N THR A 96 0.16 -14.86 5.31
CA THR A 96 -0.42 -13.56 4.89
C THR A 96 -1.64 -13.16 5.72
N GLY A 97 -2.30 -14.13 6.38
CA GLY A 97 -3.39 -13.88 7.31
C GLY A 97 -2.97 -13.03 8.51
N ALA A 98 -1.69 -13.05 8.88
CA ALA A 98 -1.12 -12.19 9.92
C ALA A 98 -1.11 -10.70 9.52
N LEU A 99 -0.89 -10.40 8.24
CA LEU A 99 -0.85 -9.05 7.69
C LEU A 99 -2.26 -8.49 7.51
N LEU A 100 -3.23 -9.36 7.21
CA LEU A 100 -4.65 -9.03 7.14
C LEU A 100 -5.32 -8.93 8.53
N ARG A 101 -4.61 -9.18 9.64
CA ARG A 101 -5.17 -9.06 11.00
C ARG A 101 -5.62 -7.63 11.35
N GLY A 102 -5.09 -6.60 10.69
CA GLY A 102 -5.56 -5.22 10.85
C GLY A 102 -7.03 -5.04 10.46
N ASP A 103 -7.56 -5.89 9.58
CA ASP A 103 -8.95 -5.91 9.12
C ASP A 103 -9.79 -6.97 9.86
N MET A 104 -9.64 -7.03 11.19
CA MET A 104 -10.35 -8.00 12.01
C MET A 104 -11.88 -7.79 11.93
N LYS A 105 -12.31 -6.54 11.74
CA LYS A 105 -13.73 -6.15 11.61
C LYS A 105 -14.38 -6.79 10.38
N SER A 106 -13.79 -6.68 9.19
CA SER A 106 -14.40 -7.28 7.98
C SER A 106 -14.37 -8.80 8.02
N ARG A 107 -13.35 -9.41 8.65
CA ARG A 107 -13.34 -10.86 8.89
C ARG A 107 -14.47 -11.30 9.82
N PHE A 108 -14.67 -10.62 10.94
CA PHE A 108 -15.77 -10.93 11.85
C PHE A 108 -17.14 -10.67 11.23
N ALA A 109 -17.28 -9.62 10.41
CA ALA A 109 -18.50 -9.40 9.63
C ALA A 109 -18.77 -10.55 8.66
N ALA A 110 -17.75 -11.02 7.93
CA ALA A 110 -17.89 -12.17 7.04
C ALA A 110 -18.26 -13.46 7.79
N TYR A 111 -17.67 -13.72 8.97
CA TYR A 111 -18.07 -14.85 9.82
C TYR A 111 -19.49 -14.69 10.36
N ALA A 112 -19.88 -13.50 10.81
CA ALA A 112 -21.24 -13.22 11.28
C ALA A 112 -22.28 -13.42 10.16
N THR A 113 -21.97 -12.98 8.93
CA THR A 113 -22.81 -13.27 7.76
C THR A 113 -22.84 -14.77 7.46
N GLY A 114 -21.71 -15.46 7.46
CA GLY A 114 -21.66 -16.90 7.21
C GLY A 114 -22.44 -17.75 8.24
N ILE A 115 -22.46 -17.31 9.50
CA ILE A 115 -23.26 -17.93 10.57
C ILE A 115 -24.74 -17.57 10.43
N ASN A 116 -25.06 -16.32 10.09
CA ASN A 116 -26.44 -15.86 9.89
C ASN A 116 -27.12 -16.56 8.70
N TRP A 117 -26.36 -16.93 7.68
CA TRP A 117 -26.84 -17.63 6.49
C TRP A 117 -26.66 -19.17 6.56
N GLU A 118 -26.32 -19.72 7.74
CA GLU A 118 -26.15 -21.15 8.01
C GLU A 118 -25.16 -21.90 7.10
N PHE A 119 -24.24 -21.19 6.42
CA PHE A 119 -23.21 -21.79 5.58
C PHE A 119 -22.06 -22.39 6.41
N ILE A 120 -21.93 -21.96 7.66
CA ILE A 120 -20.92 -22.43 8.62
C ILE A 120 -21.67 -23.05 9.81
N PRO A 121 -21.44 -24.34 10.12
CA PRO A 121 -22.05 -24.97 11.30
C PRO A 121 -21.56 -24.28 12.58
N LYS A 122 -22.48 -24.11 13.54
CA LYS A 122 -22.19 -23.54 14.86
C LYS A 122 -21.19 -24.36 15.66
#